data_AF-A0A942C0I9-F1
#
_entry.id   AF-A0A942C0I9-F1
#
_cell.length_a   1.000
_cell.length_b   1.000
_cell.length_c   1.000
_cell.angle_alpha   90.00
_cell.angle_beta   90.00
_cell.angle_gamma   90.00
#
_symmetry.space_group_name_H-M   'P 1'
#
loop_
_entity.id
_entity.type
_entity.pdbx_description
1 polymer ?
#
loop_
_entity_poly.entity_id
_entity_poly.type
_entity_poly.pdbx_seq_one_letter_code
_entity_poly.pdbx_strand_id
1 'polypeptide(L)'
;MNLTTIHKTIVQCAFFVLTISTLSLFAVAQDHHDHGQEMKAPQTAQEHRERAAEYEKKAAEYRKEAEAHKKMLADYSKTVARNPKDTGENAYIKKMRLHCEKYSKAAEALAREAEEMAKFHTMRAKEMEGK
;
A
#
# COMPACT_ATOMS: atom_id res chain seq x y z
N MET A 1 -21.32 1.48 72.46
CA MET A 1 -22.28 1.43 71.33
C MET A 1 -21.51 1.05 70.08
N ASN A 2 -21.97 -0.03 69.45
CA ASN A 2 -21.42 -0.59 68.22
C ASN A 2 -21.60 0.39 67.05
N LEU A 3 -20.51 0.71 66.36
CA LEU A 3 -20.51 1.43 65.08
C LEU A 3 -20.05 0.48 63.93
N THR A 4 -20.31 -0.82 64.09
CA THR A 4 -19.96 -1.89 63.15
C THR A 4 -21.03 -2.12 62.07
N THR A 5 -21.98 -1.20 61.87
CA THR A 5 -23.15 -1.43 61.00
C THR A 5 -23.38 -0.37 59.91
N ILE A 6 -22.63 0.73 59.85
CA ILE A 6 -22.90 1.83 58.88
C ILE A 6 -21.86 1.95 57.75
N HIS A 7 -20.73 1.25 57.80
CA HIS A 7 -19.70 1.27 56.74
C HIS A 7 -19.72 0.03 55.82
N LYS A 8 -20.80 -0.74 55.81
CA LYS A 8 -20.98 -1.94 54.96
C LYS A 8 -21.80 -1.69 53.68
N THR A 9 -21.96 -0.43 53.29
CA THR A 9 -22.61 0.00 52.04
C THR A 9 -21.68 0.80 51.11
N ILE A 10 -20.37 0.74 51.35
CA ILE A 10 -19.33 1.15 50.36
C ILE A 10 -18.59 -0.11 49.92
N VAL A 11 -19.38 -1.14 49.60
CA VAL A 11 -18.98 -2.20 48.70
C VAL A 11 -19.32 -1.68 47.31
N GLN A 12 -18.43 -1.93 46.35
CA GLN A 12 -18.68 -1.83 44.91
C GLN A 12 -18.68 -0.41 44.32
N CYS A 13 -17.57 -0.08 43.65
CA CYS A 13 -17.47 0.76 42.42
C CYS A 13 -16.23 1.67 42.37
N ALA A 14 -15.06 1.17 42.76
CA ALA A 14 -13.79 1.81 42.43
C ALA A 14 -12.77 0.80 41.87
N PHE A 15 -13.24 -0.12 41.04
CA PHE A 15 -12.40 -0.71 39.99
C PHE A 15 -12.42 0.26 38.80
N PHE A 16 -11.69 1.38 38.95
CA PHE A 16 -11.41 2.26 37.83
C PHE A 16 -10.25 1.66 37.03
N VAL A 17 -10.66 0.79 36.12
CA VAL A 17 -10.06 0.49 34.81
C VAL A 17 -8.82 1.35 34.49
N LEU A 18 -7.63 0.81 34.75
CA LEU A 18 -6.39 1.26 34.15
C LEU A 18 -6.22 0.52 32.81
N THR A 19 -6.91 1.01 31.78
CA THR A 19 -6.69 0.60 30.39
C THR A 19 -5.67 1.52 29.73
N ILE A 20 -5.03 1.00 28.67
CA ILE A 20 -4.06 1.65 27.76
C ILE A 20 -2.61 1.49 28.30
N SER A 21 -1.72 0.68 27.73
CA SER A 21 -1.41 0.53 26.30
C SER A 21 -0.95 -0.89 25.97
N THR A 22 -1.66 -1.54 25.05
CA THR A 22 -1.12 -2.64 24.24
C THR A 22 -0.07 -2.05 23.29
N LEU A 23 1.21 -2.09 23.66
CA LEU A 23 2.29 -1.90 22.69
C LEU A 23 2.51 -3.23 21.97
N SER A 24 1.60 -3.55 21.04
CA SER A 24 1.84 -4.53 20.01
C SER A 24 2.99 -4.02 19.15
N LEU A 25 4.22 -4.48 19.44
CA LEU A 25 5.32 -4.39 18.49
C LEU A 25 5.01 -5.30 17.29
N PHE A 26 4.14 -4.84 16.39
CA PHE A 26 4.26 -5.22 15.00
C PHE A 26 5.40 -4.39 14.41
N ALA A 27 6.63 -4.85 14.68
CA ALA A 27 7.74 -4.53 13.82
C ALA A 27 7.49 -5.28 12.49
N VAL A 28 6.73 -4.67 11.58
CA VAL A 28 6.88 -4.96 10.16
C VAL A 28 8.25 -4.41 9.79
N ALA A 29 9.26 -5.24 9.99
CA ALA A 29 10.46 -5.13 9.19
C ALA A 29 10.00 -5.40 7.75
N GLN A 30 9.88 -4.33 6.97
CA GLN A 30 9.73 -4.40 5.52
C GLN A 30 11.05 -4.97 5.00
N ASP A 31 11.10 -6.29 4.88
CA ASP A 31 12.21 -7.03 4.31
C ASP A 31 12.24 -6.73 2.80
N HIS A 32 13.01 -5.71 2.42
CA HIS A 32 13.33 -5.40 1.03
C HIS A 32 14.44 -6.35 0.51
N HIS A 33 14.25 -7.65 0.72
CA HIS A 33 15.07 -8.71 0.12
C HIS A 33 14.19 -9.62 -0.74
N ASP A 34 13.72 -9.11 -1.89
CA ASP A 34 13.37 -10.00 -3.01
C ASP A 34 14.62 -10.20 -3.86
N HIS A 35 15.59 -10.96 -3.32
CA HIS A 35 16.73 -11.44 -4.08
C HIS A 35 16.24 -12.46 -5.09
N GLY A 36 15.90 -11.98 -6.30
CA GLY A 36 15.86 -12.74 -7.55
C GLY A 36 15.48 -14.21 -7.40
N GLN A 37 14.31 -14.49 -6.82
CA GLN A 37 13.79 -15.85 -6.84
C GLN A 37 13.68 -16.26 -8.31
N GLU A 38 14.32 -17.38 -8.65
CA GLU A 38 14.17 -17.99 -9.96
C GLU A 38 12.68 -18.17 -10.24
N MET A 39 12.14 -17.38 -11.17
CA MET A 39 10.73 -17.37 -11.51
C MET A 39 10.38 -18.64 -12.28
N LYS A 40 10.09 -19.72 -11.55
CA LYS A 40 9.59 -20.96 -12.14
C LYS A 40 8.19 -20.74 -12.71
N ALA A 41 7.96 -21.22 -13.92
CA ALA A 41 6.66 -21.19 -14.55
C ALA A 41 5.67 -22.06 -13.74
N PRO A 42 4.45 -21.56 -13.43
CA PRO A 42 3.42 -22.37 -12.78
C PRO A 42 3.10 -23.65 -13.56
N GLN A 43 2.98 -24.77 -12.86
CA GLN A 43 2.71 -26.10 -13.42
C GLN A 43 1.30 -26.61 -13.07
N THR A 44 0.65 -26.02 -12.06
CA THR A 44 -0.67 -26.46 -11.59
C THR A 44 -1.70 -25.32 -11.61
N ALA A 45 -2.99 -25.67 -11.64
CA ALA A 45 -4.06 -24.68 -11.56
C ALA A 45 -3.98 -23.82 -10.29
N GLN A 46 -3.55 -24.43 -9.18
CA GLN A 46 -3.37 -23.73 -7.91
C GLN A 46 -2.21 -22.74 -7.96
N GLU A 47 -1.06 -23.12 -8.52
CA GLU A 47 0.07 -22.20 -8.71
C GLU A 47 -0.28 -21.05 -9.66
N HIS A 48 -1.12 -21.30 -10.68
CA HIS A 48 -1.65 -20.24 -11.53
C HIS A 48 -2.55 -19.28 -10.74
N ARG A 49 -3.42 -19.76 -9.85
CA ARG A 49 -4.23 -18.88 -8.97
C ARG A 49 -3.38 -18.04 -8.04
N GLU A 50 -2.37 -18.63 -7.43
CA GLU A 50 -1.43 -17.92 -6.56
C GLU A 50 -0.70 -16.82 -7.34
N ARG A 51 -0.21 -17.14 -8.54
CA ARG A 51 0.42 -16.15 -9.42
C ARG A 51 -0.55 -15.04 -9.83
N ALA A 52 -1.82 -15.35 -10.08
CA ALA A 52 -2.83 -14.34 -10.38
C ALA A 52 -3.00 -13.37 -9.20
N ALA A 53 -3.14 -13.89 -7.98
CA ALA A 53 -3.27 -13.07 -6.77
C ALA A 53 -2.02 -12.20 -6.50
N GLU A 54 -0.82 -12.71 -6.77
CA GLU A 54 0.40 -11.92 -6.69
C GLU A 54 0.40 -10.75 -7.69
N TYR A 55 -0.05 -10.98 -8.92
CA TYR A 55 -0.14 -9.93 -9.92
C TYR A 55 -1.24 -8.91 -9.60
N GLU A 56 -2.36 -9.31 -9.01
CA GLU A 56 -3.38 -8.38 -8.49
C GLU A 56 -2.79 -7.48 -7.40
N LYS A 57 -1.99 -8.06 -6.49
CA LYS A 57 -1.28 -7.28 -5.46
C LYS A 57 -0.30 -6.29 -6.09
N LYS A 58 0.52 -6.72 -7.06
CA LYS A 58 1.44 -5.84 -7.81
C LYS A 58 0.69 -4.72 -8.52
N ALA A 59 -0.44 -5.00 -9.16
CA ALA A 59 -1.26 -3.99 -9.80
C ALA A 59 -1.75 -2.92 -8.81
N ALA A 60 -2.19 -3.35 -7.62
CA ALA A 60 -2.60 -2.43 -6.55
C ALA A 60 -1.42 -1.59 -6.01
N GLU A 61 -0.23 -2.19 -5.87
CA GLU A 61 0.99 -1.49 -5.45
C GLU A 61 1.40 -0.42 -6.47
N TYR A 62 1.48 -0.77 -7.76
CA TYR A 62 1.81 0.18 -8.82
C TYR A 62 0.80 1.33 -8.93
N ARG A 63 -0.49 1.09 -8.65
CA ARG A 63 -1.48 2.16 -8.57
C ARG A 63 -1.20 3.13 -7.43
N LYS A 64 -0.87 2.61 -6.25
CA LYS A 64 -0.50 3.44 -5.09
C LYS A 64 0.73 4.28 -5.41
N GLU A 65 1.74 3.70 -6.05
CA GLU A 65 2.94 4.41 -6.49
C GLU A 65 2.64 5.50 -7.53
N ALA A 66 1.77 5.20 -8.50
CA ALA A 66 1.32 6.18 -9.50
C ALA A 66 0.60 7.35 -8.84
N GLU A 67 -0.31 7.08 -7.91
CA GLU A 67 -1.03 8.11 -7.15
C GLU A 67 -0.11 8.96 -6.28
N ALA A 68 0.87 8.35 -5.61
CA ALA A 68 1.88 9.07 -4.85
C ALA A 68 2.67 10.03 -5.75
N HIS A 69 3.11 9.58 -6.93
CA HIS A 69 3.83 10.42 -7.89
C HIS A 69 2.95 11.51 -8.51
N LYS A 70 1.66 11.26 -8.72
CA LYS A 70 0.70 12.30 -9.14
C LYS A 70 0.55 13.40 -8.08
N LYS A 71 0.49 13.04 -6.80
CA LYS A 71 0.45 14.02 -5.69
C LYS A 71 1.72 14.87 -5.68
N MET A 72 2.89 14.24 -5.76
CA MET A 72 4.18 14.96 -5.85
C MET A 72 4.25 15.86 -7.09
N LEU A 73 3.78 15.37 -8.24
CA LEU A 73 3.71 16.16 -9.48
C LEU A 73 2.88 17.43 -9.27
N ALA A 74 1.72 17.31 -8.62
CA ALA A 74 0.85 18.45 -8.33
C ALA A 74 1.56 19.46 -7.42
N ASP A 75 2.30 18.99 -6.42
CA ASP A 75 3.07 19.86 -5.51
C ASP A 75 4.19 20.60 -6.24
N TYR A 76 5.02 19.91 -7.02
CA TYR A 76 6.09 20.55 -7.82
C TYR A 76 5.52 21.51 -8.88
N SER A 77 4.31 21.26 -9.36
CA SER A 77 3.65 22.13 -10.35
C SER A 77 3.10 23.42 -9.74
N LYS A 78 2.86 23.49 -8.42
CA LYS A 78 2.42 24.73 -7.74
C LYS A 78 3.47 25.84 -7.80
N THR A 79 4.75 25.46 -7.81
CA THR A 79 5.89 26.39 -7.81
C THR A 79 6.30 26.86 -9.20
N VAL A 80 5.67 26.33 -10.26
CA VAL A 80 5.91 26.79 -11.63
C VAL A 80 5.20 28.11 -11.83
N ALA A 81 5.94 29.12 -12.29
CA ALA A 81 5.38 30.43 -12.59
C ALA A 81 4.23 30.29 -13.60
N ARG A 82 3.07 30.86 -13.28
CA ARG A 82 1.86 30.73 -14.11
C ARG A 82 1.90 31.57 -15.38
N ASN A 83 2.88 32.48 -15.49
CA ASN A 83 3.05 33.36 -16.64
C ASN A 83 4.07 32.75 -17.63
N PRO A 84 3.73 32.53 -18.90
CA PRO A 84 4.65 31.99 -19.90
C PRO A 84 5.87 32.90 -20.20
N LYS A 85 5.88 34.15 -19.71
CA LYS A 85 7.05 35.05 -19.78
C LYS A 85 8.05 34.85 -18.62
N ASP A 86 7.65 34.17 -17.56
CA ASP A 86 8.55 33.82 -16.46
C ASP A 86 9.36 32.58 -16.87
N THR A 87 10.58 32.82 -17.33
CA THR A 87 11.54 31.77 -17.69
C THR A 87 12.20 31.12 -16.46
N GLY A 88 11.84 31.55 -15.25
CA GLY A 88 12.48 31.23 -13.98
C GLY A 88 12.01 29.95 -13.28
N GLU A 89 11.51 28.93 -14.00
CA GLU A 89 11.28 27.62 -13.35
C GLU A 89 12.65 27.11 -12.86
N ASN A 90 12.77 26.93 -11.55
CA ASN A 90 13.96 26.36 -10.95
C ASN A 90 14.29 24.99 -11.60
N ALA A 91 15.53 24.81 -12.06
CA ALA A 91 15.93 23.61 -12.81
C ALA A 91 15.69 22.30 -12.04
N TYR A 92 15.84 22.30 -10.72
CA TYR A 92 15.54 21.15 -9.88
C TYR A 92 14.03 20.85 -9.87
N ILE A 93 13.19 21.87 -9.68
CA ILE A 93 11.72 21.74 -9.71
C ILE A 93 11.27 21.17 -11.06
N LYS A 94 11.80 21.70 -12.17
CA LYS A 94 11.53 21.19 -13.52
C LYS A 94 11.89 19.71 -13.65
N LYS A 95 13.08 19.32 -13.17
CA LYS A 95 13.54 17.92 -13.21
C LYS A 95 12.61 17.01 -12.41
N MET A 96 12.16 17.44 -11.22
CA MET A 96 11.28 16.64 -10.37
C MET A 96 9.86 16.52 -10.90
N ARG A 97 9.31 17.59 -11.47
CA ARG A 97 8.04 17.57 -12.17
C ARG A 97 8.05 16.56 -13.33
N LEU A 98 9.05 16.63 -14.21
CA LEU A 98 9.17 15.71 -15.35
C LEU A 98 9.42 14.26 -14.92
N HIS A 99 10.20 14.05 -13.85
CA HIS A 99 10.39 12.73 -13.26
C HIS A 99 9.07 12.14 -12.75
N CYS A 100 8.33 12.88 -11.93
CA CYS A 100 7.06 12.42 -11.37
C CYS A 100 6.04 12.12 -12.48
N GLU A 101 5.96 12.97 -13.50
CA GLU A 101 5.08 12.76 -14.66
C GLU A 101 5.42 11.47 -15.41
N LYS A 102 6.71 11.26 -15.72
CA LYS A 102 7.17 10.04 -16.40
C LYS A 102 6.91 8.80 -15.55
N TYR A 103 7.25 8.86 -14.26
CA TYR A 103 7.13 7.73 -13.37
C TYR A 103 5.67 7.34 -13.13
N SER A 104 4.77 8.29 -12.88
CA SER A 104 3.36 7.97 -12.67
C SER A 104 2.74 7.28 -13.89
N LYS A 105 3.09 7.72 -15.10
CA LYS A 105 2.65 7.08 -16.35
C LYS A 105 3.21 5.67 -16.50
N ALA A 106 4.47 5.45 -16.16
CA ALA A 106 5.10 4.13 -16.20
C ALA A 106 4.48 3.18 -15.16
N ALA A 107 4.25 3.64 -13.93
CA ALA A 107 3.61 2.86 -12.89
C ALA A 107 2.17 2.49 -13.26
N GLU A 108 1.40 3.39 -13.89
CA GLU A 108 0.09 3.04 -14.45
C GLU A 108 0.14 1.99 -15.54
N ALA A 109 1.17 2.02 -16.40
CA ALA A 109 1.36 1.01 -17.42
C ALA A 109 1.69 -0.36 -16.80
N LEU A 110 2.60 -0.39 -15.83
CA LEU A 110 2.94 -1.59 -15.07
C LEU A 110 1.72 -2.15 -14.31
N ALA A 111 0.87 -1.29 -13.75
CA ALA A 111 -0.37 -1.72 -13.12
C ALA A 111 -1.28 -2.45 -14.12
N ARG A 112 -1.47 -1.91 -15.33
CA ARG A 112 -2.27 -2.54 -16.39
C ARG A 112 -1.65 -3.87 -16.85
N GLU A 113 -0.34 -3.92 -17.05
CA GLU A 113 0.35 -5.16 -17.42
C GLU A 113 0.18 -6.24 -16.35
N ALA A 114 0.31 -5.87 -15.06
CA ALA A 114 0.07 -6.79 -13.96
C ALA A 114 -1.38 -7.30 -13.94
N GLU A 115 -2.37 -6.47 -14.24
CA GLU A 115 -3.76 -6.93 -14.36
C GLU A 115 -3.97 -7.91 -15.52
N GLU A 116 -3.37 -7.65 -16.67
CA GLU A 116 -3.44 -8.59 -17.80
C GLU A 116 -2.76 -9.92 -17.45
N MET A 117 -1.66 -9.89 -16.71
CA MET A 117 -1.03 -11.11 -16.21
C MET A 117 -1.90 -11.85 -15.19
N ALA A 118 -2.56 -11.14 -14.28
CA ALA A 118 -3.52 -11.74 -13.35
C ALA A 118 -4.67 -12.43 -14.08
N LYS A 119 -5.24 -11.78 -15.11
CA LYS A 119 -6.28 -12.37 -15.98
C LYS A 119 -5.77 -13.60 -16.71
N PHE A 120 -4.57 -13.53 -17.29
CA PHE A 120 -3.94 -14.64 -17.97
C PHE A 120 -3.81 -15.86 -17.05
N HIS A 121 -3.24 -15.67 -15.86
CA HIS A 121 -3.06 -16.76 -14.91
C HIS A 121 -4.39 -17.31 -14.39
N THR A 122 -5.39 -16.44 -14.18
CA THR A 122 -6.76 -16.87 -13.82
C THR A 122 -7.38 -17.74 -14.91
N MET A 123 -7.24 -17.35 -16.19
CA MET A 123 -7.73 -18.13 -17.32
C MET A 123 -7.02 -19.49 -17.40
N ARG A 124 -5.68 -19.52 -17.31
CA ARG A 124 -4.91 -20.77 -17.32
C ARG A 124 -5.29 -21.73 -16.20
N ALA A 125 -5.58 -21.21 -15.00
CA ALA A 125 -6.06 -22.04 -13.90
C ALA A 125 -7.41 -22.71 -14.22
N LYS A 126 -8.34 -22.01 -14.87
CA LYS A 126 -9.65 -22.55 -15.26
C LYS A 126 -9.51 -23.63 -16.33
N GLU A 127 -8.69 -23.37 -17.36
CA GLU A 127 -8.44 -24.33 -18.44
C GLU A 127 -7.88 -25.66 -17.90
N MET A 128 -6.97 -25.61 -16.92
CA MET A 128 -6.42 -26.81 -16.27
C MET A 128 -7.44 -27.59 -15.44
N GLU A 129 -8.52 -26.95 -15.00
CA GLU A 129 -9.64 -27.60 -14.30
C GLU A 129 -10.75 -28.07 -15.23
N GLY A 130 -10.62 -27.84 -16.54
CA GLY A 130 -11.67 -28.12 -17.52
C GLY A 130 -12.87 -27.17 -17.39
N LYS A 131 -12.64 -25.92 -16.94
CA LYS A 131 -13.65 -24.87 -16.72
C LYS A 131 -13.44 -23.66 -17.62
#